data_AF-A0A8S3D4Y7-F1
#
_entry.id   AF-A0A8S3D4Y7-F1
#
_cell.length_a   1.000
_cell.length_b   1.000
_cell.length_c   1.000
_cell.angle_alpha   90.00
_cell.angle_beta   90.00
_cell.angle_gamma   90.00
#
_symmetry.space_group_name_H-M   'P 1'
#
loop_
_entity.id
_entity.type
_entity.pdbx_description
1 polymer ?
#
loop_
_entity_poly.entity_id
_entity_poly.type
_entity_poly.pdbx_seq_one_letter_code
_entity_poly.pdbx_strand_id
1 'polypeptide(L)'
;PTTRTYRRRQQHPFQFTTHSTHNAAQNTTHTLAQLLPYLFLFLISIIGTFLVSEPQFQLHRTGKYTNARLTRLSNIEYYVKPDFRPPKTNNELDKFESSVIDEYLSDLRHQCYREQQYKESMIWRARMMNDNQLYKQAQNQGTPSCTKLNDFVQRGRA
;
A
#
# COMPACT_ATOMS: atom_id res chain seq x y z
N PRO A 1 -32.97 -7.21 80.70
CA PRO A 1 -32.05 -6.10 80.37
C PRO A 1 -31.95 -5.90 78.84
N THR A 2 -32.13 -4.65 78.41
CA THR A 2 -31.65 -4.03 77.15
C THR A 2 -32.22 -4.56 75.82
N THR A 3 -33.34 -3.97 75.35
CA THR A 3 -33.44 -2.89 74.33
C THR A 3 -33.37 -3.38 72.87
N ARG A 4 -34.53 -3.57 72.24
CA ARG A 4 -34.68 -3.55 70.79
C ARG A 4 -35.48 -2.33 70.39
N THR A 5 -34.77 -1.39 69.77
CA THR A 5 -35.27 -0.12 69.26
C THR A 5 -36.22 -0.36 68.09
N TYR A 6 -37.44 0.19 68.21
CA TYR A 6 -38.39 0.29 67.10
C TYR A 6 -37.89 1.32 66.09
N ARG A 7 -37.49 0.88 64.89
CA ARG A 7 -37.17 1.79 63.79
C ARG A 7 -38.41 1.94 62.90
N ARG A 8 -38.98 3.14 62.97
CA ARG A 8 -40.16 3.61 62.24
C ARG A 8 -39.94 3.49 60.73
N ARG A 9 -40.90 2.85 60.07
CA ARG A 9 -41.07 2.68 58.63
C ARG A 9 -41.05 4.05 57.93
N GLN A 10 -40.03 4.32 57.10
CA GLN A 10 -40.07 5.43 56.15
C GLN A 10 -40.50 4.88 54.79
N GLN A 11 -41.60 5.43 54.29
CA GLN A 11 -42.13 5.20 52.96
C GLN A 11 -41.18 5.83 51.95
N HIS A 12 -40.63 5.03 51.03
CA HIS A 12 -40.05 5.55 49.80
C HIS A 12 -41.19 5.78 48.80
N PRO A 13 -41.40 7.01 48.29
CA PRO A 13 -42.26 7.18 47.13
C PRO A 13 -41.56 6.56 45.92
N PHE A 14 -42.27 5.68 45.22
CA PHE A 14 -41.94 5.29 43.85
C PHE A 14 -41.97 6.57 42.99
N GLN A 15 -40.79 7.11 42.69
CA GLN A 15 -40.66 8.09 41.63
C GLN A 15 -40.61 7.31 40.32
N PHE A 16 -41.75 7.24 39.64
CA PHE A 16 -41.77 7.03 38.20
C PHE A 16 -41.07 8.24 37.57
N THR A 17 -39.78 8.09 37.24
CA THR A 17 -39.11 9.00 36.31
C THR A 17 -39.69 8.75 34.93
N THR A 18 -40.60 9.63 34.55
CA THR A 18 -41.01 9.85 33.17
C THR A 18 -39.77 10.07 32.32
N HIS A 19 -39.62 9.26 31.26
CA HIS A 19 -38.56 9.37 30.26
C HIS A 19 -38.63 10.74 29.58
N SER A 20 -37.82 11.69 30.07
CA SER A 20 -37.58 12.96 29.41
C SER A 20 -36.95 12.69 28.03
N THR A 21 -37.65 13.08 26.98
CA THR A 21 -37.27 13.03 25.56
C THR A 21 -36.09 13.94 25.18
N HIS A 22 -35.23 14.31 26.15
CA HIS A 22 -33.98 15.04 25.93
C HIS A 22 -32.77 14.13 25.65
N ASN A 23 -32.89 12.82 25.88
CA ASN A 23 -31.79 11.88 25.67
C ASN A 23 -31.52 11.58 24.18
N ALA A 24 -32.51 11.69 23.29
CA ALA A 24 -32.30 11.39 21.87
C ALA A 24 -31.35 12.40 21.20
N ALA A 25 -31.56 13.70 21.43
CA ALA A 25 -30.72 14.76 20.86
C ALA A 25 -29.31 14.77 21.48
N GLN A 26 -29.20 14.61 22.80
CA GLN A 26 -27.89 14.54 23.48
C GLN A 26 -27.10 13.32 23.02
N ASN A 27 -27.73 12.14 22.94
CA ASN A 27 -27.07 10.93 22.45
C ASN A 27 -26.61 11.09 21.00
N THR A 28 -27.40 11.73 20.11
CA THR A 28 -26.96 11.99 18.72
C THR A 28 -25.80 12.98 18.64
N THR A 29 -25.76 14.01 19.49
CA THR A 29 -24.62 14.94 19.53
C THR A 29 -23.36 14.30 20.11
N HIS A 30 -23.50 13.42 21.10
CA HIS A 30 -22.39 12.67 21.68
C HIS A 30 -21.84 11.62 20.72
N THR A 31 -22.68 10.91 19.96
CA THR A 31 -22.23 9.96 18.93
C THR A 31 -21.57 10.66 17.74
N LEU A 32 -22.08 11.83 17.32
CA LEU A 32 -21.41 12.64 16.30
C LEU A 32 -20.05 13.18 16.78
N ALA A 33 -19.94 13.60 18.04
CA ALA A 33 -18.68 14.05 18.62
C ALA A 33 -17.64 12.90 18.70
N GLN A 34 -18.08 11.66 18.92
CA GLN A 34 -17.22 10.47 18.88
C GLN A 34 -16.70 10.15 17.47
N LEU A 35 -17.38 10.60 16.41
CA LEU A 35 -16.93 10.43 15.02
C LEU A 35 -15.86 11.43 14.60
N LEU A 36 -15.76 12.58 15.28
CA LEU A 36 -14.77 13.63 15.03
C LEU A 36 -13.31 13.14 15.02
N PRO A 37 -12.82 12.34 15.98
CA PRO A 37 -11.45 11.81 15.95
C PRO A 37 -11.18 10.92 14.73
N TYR A 38 -12.14 10.08 14.32
CA TYR A 38 -11.98 9.24 13.13
C TYR A 38 -11.97 10.08 11.85
N LEU A 39 -12.80 11.12 11.78
CA LEU A 39 -12.82 12.06 10.68
C LEU A 39 -11.51 12.85 10.57
N PHE A 40 -10.95 13.26 11.71
CA PHE A 40 -9.64 13.90 11.75
C PHE A 40 -8.51 12.98 11.26
N LEU A 41 -8.49 11.71 11.69
CA LEU A 41 -7.54 10.70 11.21
C LEU A 41 -7.67 10.46 9.70
N PHE A 42 -8.90 10.41 9.19
CA PHE A 42 -9.17 10.28 7.76
C PHE A 42 -8.65 11.47 6.96
N LEU A 43 -8.89 12.70 7.44
CA LEU A 43 -8.37 13.92 6.80
C LEU A 43 -6.83 13.96 6.81
N ILE A 44 -6.19 13.62 7.93
CA ILE A 44 -4.73 13.50 8.01
C ILE A 44 -4.22 12.47 7.00
N SER A 45 -4.89 11.32 6.88
CA SER A 45 -4.51 10.29 5.92
C SER A 45 -4.54 10.83 4.48
N ILE A 46 -5.58 11.56 4.09
CA ILE A 46 -5.67 12.16 2.75
C ILE A 46 -4.56 13.20 2.55
N ILE A 47 -4.37 14.12 3.49
CA ILE A 47 -3.32 15.16 3.41
C ILE A 47 -1.93 14.52 3.33
N GLY A 48 -1.71 13.43 4.08
CA GLY A 48 -0.48 12.66 4.05
C GLY A 48 -0.14 12.09 2.68
N THR A 49 -1.14 11.76 1.85
CA THR A 49 -0.89 11.28 0.48
C THR A 49 -0.34 12.36 -0.45
N PHE A 50 -0.68 13.64 -0.22
CA PHE A 50 -0.20 14.77 -1.01
C PHE A 50 1.21 15.22 -0.63
N LEU A 51 1.65 14.94 0.59
CA LEU A 51 2.98 15.32 1.09
C LEU A 51 4.09 14.35 0.66
N VAL A 52 3.76 13.31 -0.11
CA VAL A 52 4.78 12.40 -0.66
C VAL A 52 5.62 13.16 -1.68
N SER A 53 6.89 13.38 -1.34
CA SER A 53 7.87 13.98 -2.24
C SER A 53 7.86 13.27 -3.59
N GLU A 54 7.69 14.05 -4.66
CA GLU A 54 7.73 13.50 -6.03
C GLU A 54 9.12 12.88 -6.30
N PRO A 55 9.19 11.69 -6.94
CA PRO A 55 10.46 11.03 -7.19
C PRO A 55 11.32 11.84 -8.18
N GLN A 56 12.65 11.77 -8.05
CA GLN A 56 13.56 12.54 -8.92
C GLN A 56 13.67 11.96 -10.34
N PHE A 57 13.29 10.70 -10.53
CA PHE A 57 13.28 9.99 -11.81
C PHE A 57 12.07 9.04 -11.90
N GLN A 58 11.83 8.49 -13.08
CA GLN A 58 10.88 7.40 -13.32
C GLN A 58 11.46 6.43 -14.35
N LEU A 59 11.18 5.13 -14.22
CA LEU A 59 11.61 4.12 -15.21
C LEU A 59 10.81 4.18 -16.53
N HIS A 60 9.67 4.86 -16.52
CA HIS A 60 8.76 4.96 -17.65
C HIS A 60 8.53 6.42 -18.02
N ARG A 61 8.41 6.69 -19.31
CA ARG A 61 8.13 8.04 -19.80
C ARG A 61 6.73 8.48 -19.38
N THR A 62 6.64 9.66 -18.78
CA THR A 62 5.35 10.29 -18.46
C THR A 62 5.37 11.76 -18.85
N GLY A 63 4.21 12.45 -18.79
CA GLY A 63 4.12 13.86 -19.19
C GLY A 63 5.07 14.78 -18.41
N LYS A 64 5.40 14.44 -17.17
CA LYS A 64 6.37 15.18 -16.32
C LYS A 64 7.82 14.72 -16.53
N TYR A 65 8.05 13.48 -16.95
CA TYR A 65 9.37 12.85 -17.07
C TYR A 65 9.63 12.49 -18.54
N THR A 66 10.17 13.45 -19.29
CA THR A 66 10.31 13.36 -20.75
C THR A 66 11.73 13.07 -21.22
N ASN A 67 12.74 13.41 -20.41
CA ASN A 67 14.14 13.30 -20.81
C ASN A 67 14.68 11.91 -20.48
N ALA A 68 14.92 11.12 -21.52
CA ALA A 68 15.54 9.80 -21.41
C ALA A 68 17.04 9.92 -21.09
N ARG A 69 17.51 9.04 -20.21
CA ARG A 69 18.92 8.87 -19.82
C ARG A 69 19.20 7.38 -19.63
N LEU A 70 20.47 7.01 -19.72
CA LEU A 70 20.95 5.65 -19.50
C LEU A 70 21.91 5.63 -18.30
N THR A 71 21.83 4.58 -17.50
CA THR A 71 22.84 4.31 -16.46
C THR A 71 24.18 3.92 -17.10
N ARG A 72 25.30 4.37 -16.53
CA ARG A 72 26.64 4.15 -17.13
C ARG A 72 27.05 2.68 -17.24
N LEU A 73 26.75 1.87 -16.23
CA LEU A 73 27.25 0.48 -16.15
C LEU A 73 26.26 -0.54 -16.71
N SER A 74 24.96 -0.32 -16.50
CA SER A 74 23.91 -1.30 -16.81
C SER A 74 23.06 -0.95 -18.03
N ASN A 75 23.24 0.24 -18.62
CA ASN A 75 22.46 0.75 -19.75
C ASN A 75 20.95 0.66 -19.54
N ILE A 76 20.48 0.92 -18.31
CA ILE A 76 19.07 0.96 -17.96
C ILE A 76 18.54 2.35 -18.32
N GLU A 77 17.48 2.39 -19.11
CA GLU A 77 16.79 3.63 -19.46
C GLU A 77 15.93 4.13 -18.31
N TYR A 78 16.08 5.41 -17.99
CA TYR A 78 15.26 6.12 -17.02
C TYR A 78 14.94 7.52 -17.52
N TYR A 79 13.87 8.09 -17.01
CA TYR A 79 13.31 9.37 -17.41
C TYR A 79 13.39 10.36 -16.26
N VAL A 80 13.83 11.57 -16.57
CA VAL A 80 13.92 12.68 -15.62
C VAL A 80 13.09 13.87 -16.09
N LYS A 81 12.80 14.78 -15.16
CA LYS A 81 12.14 16.05 -15.48
C LYS A 81 13.05 16.96 -16.34
N PRO A 82 12.48 17.92 -17.09
CA PRO A 82 13.25 18.89 -17.87
C PRO A 82 14.27 19.71 -17.06
N ASP A 83 13.96 19.99 -15.80
CA ASP A 83 14.76 20.79 -14.86
C ASP A 83 15.74 19.94 -14.03
N PHE A 84 15.87 18.64 -14.31
CA PHE A 84 16.75 17.74 -13.58
C PHE A 84 18.23 18.14 -13.71
N ARG A 85 18.88 18.34 -12.57
CA ARG A 85 20.31 18.59 -12.48
C ARG A 85 21.01 17.31 -12.05
N PRO A 86 21.88 16.72 -12.90
CA PRO A 86 22.61 15.52 -12.52
C PRO A 86 23.55 15.81 -11.34
N PRO A 87 23.81 14.82 -10.48
CA PRO A 87 24.83 14.95 -9.43
C PRO A 87 26.19 15.38 -10.00
N LYS A 88 26.90 16.23 -9.27
CA LYS A 88 28.16 16.83 -9.75
C LYS A 88 29.37 15.92 -9.51
N THR A 89 29.32 15.12 -8.45
CA THR A 89 30.41 14.21 -8.09
C THR A 89 30.11 12.79 -8.53
N ASN A 90 31.16 12.03 -8.87
CA ASN A 90 31.01 10.64 -9.28
C ASN A 90 30.34 9.79 -8.18
N ASN A 91 30.70 10.00 -6.91
CA ASN A 91 30.12 9.26 -5.79
C ASN A 91 28.61 9.52 -5.62
N GLU A 92 28.17 10.77 -5.75
CA GLU A 92 26.73 11.08 -5.71
C GLU A 92 26.00 10.51 -6.93
N LEU A 93 26.64 10.50 -8.11
CA LEU A 93 26.09 9.91 -9.32
C LEU A 93 25.98 8.37 -9.18
N ASP A 94 26.98 7.70 -8.62
CA ASP A 94 26.96 6.27 -8.35
C ASP A 94 25.81 5.90 -7.41
N LYS A 95 25.61 6.66 -6.34
CA LYS A 95 24.50 6.47 -5.40
C LYS A 95 23.15 6.69 -6.08
N PHE A 96 23.04 7.73 -6.90
CA PHE A 96 21.82 8.02 -7.65
C PHE A 96 21.50 6.88 -8.65
N GLU A 97 22.47 6.46 -9.46
CA GLU A 97 22.30 5.35 -10.39
C GLU A 97 22.01 4.03 -9.67
N SER A 98 22.61 3.78 -8.51
CA SER A 98 22.26 2.63 -7.67
C SER A 98 20.80 2.63 -7.28
N SER A 99 20.25 3.79 -6.88
CA SER A 99 18.82 3.92 -6.58
C SER A 99 17.94 3.62 -7.79
N VAL A 100 18.34 4.05 -8.99
CA VAL A 100 17.63 3.73 -10.25
C VAL A 100 17.65 2.22 -10.52
N ILE A 101 18.81 1.59 -10.35
CA ILE A 101 19.00 0.15 -10.55
C ILE A 101 18.18 -0.66 -9.54
N ASP A 102 18.15 -0.25 -8.28
CA ASP A 102 17.40 -0.92 -7.23
C ASP A 102 15.89 -0.87 -7.49
N GLU A 103 15.38 0.29 -7.93
CA GLU A 103 13.97 0.42 -8.34
C GLU A 103 13.66 -0.44 -9.57
N TYR A 104 14.54 -0.45 -10.58
CA TYR A 104 14.40 -1.29 -11.76
C TYR A 104 14.35 -2.78 -11.41
N LEU A 105 15.24 -3.23 -10.52
CA LEU A 105 15.26 -4.61 -10.04
C LEU A 105 14.03 -4.95 -9.20
N SER A 106 13.55 -4.01 -8.39
CA SER A 106 12.32 -4.17 -7.63
C SER A 106 11.12 -4.37 -8.57
N ASP A 107 11.00 -3.54 -9.60
CA ASP A 107 9.93 -3.67 -10.60
C ASP A 107 10.03 -4.99 -11.39
N LEU A 108 11.23 -5.38 -11.85
CA LEU A 108 11.43 -6.67 -12.51
C LEU A 108 11.06 -7.86 -11.61
N ARG A 109 11.40 -7.81 -10.32
CA ARG A 109 11.00 -8.85 -9.34
C ARG A 109 9.49 -8.94 -9.20
N HIS A 110 8.80 -7.80 -9.08
CA HIS A 110 7.34 -7.77 -9.00
C HIS A 110 6.69 -8.28 -10.30
N GLN A 111 7.20 -7.89 -11.46
CA GLN A 111 6.73 -8.37 -12.76
C GLN A 111 6.92 -9.87 -12.89
N CYS A 112 8.12 -10.37 -12.58
CA CYS A 112 8.43 -11.80 -12.58
C CYS A 112 7.48 -12.59 -11.65
N TYR A 113 7.26 -12.09 -10.43
CA TYR A 113 6.32 -12.72 -9.50
C TYR A 113 4.91 -12.79 -10.09
N ARG A 114 4.42 -11.71 -10.70
CA ARG A 114 3.10 -11.70 -11.36
C ARG A 114 3.03 -12.67 -12.52
N GLU A 115 4.05 -12.74 -13.37
CA GLU A 115 4.12 -13.68 -14.49
C GLU A 115 4.10 -15.14 -14.01
N GLN A 116 4.87 -15.44 -12.96
CA GLN A 116 4.91 -16.78 -12.36
C GLN A 116 3.55 -17.14 -11.76
N GLN A 117 2.94 -16.24 -10.98
CA GLN A 117 1.61 -16.46 -10.41
C GLN A 117 0.54 -16.66 -11.50
N TYR A 118 0.61 -15.89 -12.58
CA TYR A 118 -0.29 -16.07 -13.73
C TYR A 118 -0.12 -17.45 -14.37
N LYS A 119 1.12 -17.88 -14.59
CA LYS A 119 1.43 -19.21 -15.13
C LYS A 119 0.92 -20.33 -14.21
N GLU A 120 1.17 -20.23 -12.90
CA GLU A 120 0.71 -21.21 -11.91
C GLU A 120 -0.82 -21.28 -11.85
N SER A 121 -1.51 -20.14 -11.91
CA SER A 121 -2.97 -20.06 -11.96
C SER A 121 -3.54 -20.74 -13.21
N MET A 122 -2.92 -20.51 -14.37
CA MET A 122 -3.31 -21.16 -15.63
C MET A 122 -3.11 -22.69 -15.57
N ILE A 123 -1.97 -23.13 -15.03
CA ILE A 123 -1.69 -24.56 -14.82
C ILE A 123 -2.71 -25.19 -13.87
N TRP A 124 -3.01 -24.51 -12.76
CA TRP A 124 -3.98 -24.98 -11.78
C TRP A 124 -5.38 -25.12 -12.40
N ARG A 125 -5.83 -24.13 -13.16
CA ARG A 125 -7.12 -24.16 -13.86
C ARG A 125 -7.19 -25.31 -14.87
N ALA A 126 -6.11 -25.52 -15.65
CA ALA A 126 -6.04 -26.61 -16.61
C ALA A 126 -6.17 -27.99 -15.95
N ARG A 127 -5.50 -28.18 -14.79
CA ARG A 127 -5.61 -29.41 -14.00
C ARG A 127 -7.02 -29.61 -13.46
N MET A 128 -7.65 -28.55 -12.95
CA MET A 128 -9.00 -28.63 -12.39
C MET A 128 -10.06 -29.00 -13.45
N MET A 129 -9.88 -28.51 -14.68
CA MET A 129 -10.77 -28.80 -15.81
C MET A 129 -10.39 -30.10 -16.55
N ASN A 130 -9.28 -30.74 -16.18
CA ASN A 130 -8.70 -31.88 -16.88
C ASN A 130 -8.47 -31.64 -18.39
N ASP A 131 -8.14 -30.40 -18.77
CA ASP A 131 -7.91 -29.97 -20.15
C ASP A 131 -6.42 -30.02 -20.50
N ASN A 132 -6.04 -31.04 -21.27
CA ASN A 132 -4.65 -31.27 -21.69
C ASN A 132 -4.12 -30.22 -22.67
N GLN A 133 -4.98 -29.59 -23.49
CA GLN A 133 -4.55 -28.54 -24.42
C GLN A 133 -4.23 -27.27 -23.64
N LEU A 134 -5.14 -26.89 -22.72
CA LEU A 134 -4.93 -25.76 -21.83
C LEU A 134 -3.69 -25.96 -20.94
N TYR A 135 -3.43 -27.18 -20.48
CA TYR A 135 -2.24 -27.50 -19.69
C TYR A 135 -0.94 -27.28 -20.47
N LYS A 136 -0.86 -27.77 -21.72
CA LYS A 136 0.30 -27.55 -22.59
C LYS A 136 0.52 -26.07 -22.88
N GLN A 137 -0.56 -25.33 -23.15
CA GLN A 137 -0.50 -23.88 -23.33
C GLN A 137 0.05 -23.18 -22.09
N ALA A 138 -0.45 -23.51 -20.90
CA ALA A 138 0.01 -22.94 -19.64
C ALA A 138 1.48 -23.26 -19.34
N GLN A 139 1.96 -24.46 -19.69
CA GLN A 139 3.37 -24.82 -19.56
C GLN A 139 4.29 -23.98 -20.46
N ASN A 140 3.84 -23.72 -21.70
CA ASN A 140 4.55 -22.93 -22.69
C ASN A 140 4.47 -21.42 -22.43
N GLN A 141 3.66 -20.97 -21.47
CA GLN A 141 3.62 -19.58 -21.06
C GLN A 141 5.01 -19.15 -20.57
N GLY A 142 5.61 -18.20 -21.28
CA GLY A 142 6.91 -17.63 -20.95
C GLY A 142 6.84 -16.64 -19.78
N THR A 143 7.99 -16.43 -19.13
CA THR A 143 8.17 -15.47 -18.03
C THR A 143 9.32 -14.51 -18.36
N PRO A 144 9.13 -13.61 -19.36
CA PRO A 144 10.21 -12.78 -19.89
C PRO A 144 10.84 -11.86 -18.84
N SER A 145 10.08 -11.38 -17.85
CA SER A 145 10.61 -10.54 -16.78
C SER A 145 11.50 -11.33 -15.83
N CYS A 146 11.16 -12.59 -15.56
CA CYS A 146 12.01 -13.50 -14.80
C CYS A 146 13.32 -13.79 -15.53
N THR A 147 13.29 -14.00 -16.85
CA THR A 147 14.51 -14.20 -17.65
C THR A 147 15.42 -12.98 -17.57
N LYS A 148 14.88 -11.77 -17.78
CA LYS A 148 15.64 -10.51 -17.65
C LYS A 148 16.26 -10.33 -16.26
N LEU A 149 15.51 -10.64 -15.21
CA LEU A 149 15.99 -10.56 -13.83
C LEU A 149 17.15 -11.52 -13.60
N ASN A 150 17.03 -12.78 -14.05
CA ASN A 150 18.10 -13.76 -13.93
C ASN A 150 19.35 -13.31 -14.71
N ASP A 151 19.19 -12.85 -15.95
CA ASP A 151 20.30 -12.38 -16.78
C ASP A 151 21.03 -11.18 -16.14
N PHE A 152 20.28 -10.28 -15.50
CA PHE A 152 20.87 -9.17 -14.75
C PHE A 152 21.69 -9.66 -13.56
N VAL A 153 21.13 -10.58 -12.77
CA VAL A 153 21.80 -11.14 -11.59
C VAL A 153 23.06 -11.94 -11.97
N GLN A 154 23.03 -12.66 -13.10
CA GLN A 154 24.20 -13.40 -13.59
C GLN A 154 25.31 -12.46 -14.05
N ARG A 155 24.98 -11.37 -14.75
CA ARG A 155 25.97 -10.36 -15.17
C ARG A 155 26.66 -9.67 -14.00
N GLY A 156 25.97 -9.47 -12.87
CA GLY A 156 26.57 -8.88 -11.67
C GLY A 156 27.45 -9.83 -10.85
N ARG A 157 27.46 -11.14 -11.17
CA ARG A 157 28.31 -12.15 -10.50
C ARG A 157 29.58 -12.50 -11.28
N ALA A 158 29.63 -12.15 -12.57
CA ALA A 158 30.79 -12.33 -13.44
C ALA A 158 31.78 -11.16 -13.28
#